data_AF-A0AAV2SPH7-F1
#
_entry.id   AF-A0AAV2SPH7-F1
#
_cell.length_a   1.000
_cell.length_b   1.000
_cell.length_c   1.000
_cell.angle_alpha   90.00
_cell.angle_beta   90.00
_cell.angle_gamma   90.00
#
_symmetry.space_group_name_H-M   'P 1'
#
loop_
_entity.id
_entity.type
_entity.pdbx_description
1 polymer ?
#
loop_
_entity_poly.entity_id
_entity_poly.type
_entity_poly.pdbx_seq_one_letter_code
_entity_poly.pdbx_strand_id
1 'polypeptide(L)'
;ITGALGGEYIESIVLNLESTWEESDCYTPFICFLSTGSDPTVMIEALAKSLNMEYHSISMGQGQEAHASSLMEEAMKAGHWLLLQNCHLSLNFCQEIFVILSDKPQVNKNFRLWITTEIHEQFPIGLLQISIKFTNEPPQGIRASLTRTYANVSQDMLDYCNTSEWPKLLYATAFLHTVVQERRKFGALGWNIPYEFNQADFQASIQFIQNHLDDLDVKK
;
A
#
# COMPACT_ATOMS: atom_id res chain seq x y z
N ILE A 1 -10.02 5.22 26.91
CA ILE A 1 -10.20 4.08 25.98
C ILE A 1 -9.69 2.79 26.63
N THR A 2 -8.41 2.68 27.01
CA THR A 2 -7.86 1.46 27.65
C THR A 2 -8.65 0.96 28.85
N GLY A 3 -9.00 1.84 29.80
CA GLY A 3 -9.76 1.47 31.00
C GLY A 3 -11.24 1.14 30.76
N ALA A 4 -11.76 1.33 29.54
CA ALA A 4 -13.16 1.10 29.20
C ALA A 4 -13.37 0.00 28.16
N LEU A 5 -12.51 -0.08 27.14
CA LEU A 5 -12.62 -1.00 26.02
C LEU A 5 -11.48 -2.03 25.95
N GLY A 6 -10.32 -1.77 26.57
CA GLY A 6 -9.13 -2.61 26.45
C GLY A 6 -7.97 -1.92 25.72
N GLY A 7 -6.77 -2.48 25.86
CA GLY A 7 -5.55 -1.94 25.23
C GLY A 7 -5.50 -2.18 23.73
N GLU A 8 -6.07 -3.29 23.27
CA GLU A 8 -6.11 -3.68 21.86
C GLU A 8 -6.84 -2.66 20.97
N TYR A 9 -7.77 -1.87 21.51
CA TYR A 9 -8.51 -0.83 20.78
C TYR A 9 -7.70 0.45 20.52
N ILE A 10 -6.46 0.53 21.01
CA ILE A 10 -5.53 1.64 20.75
C ILE A 10 -4.37 1.19 19.86
N GLU A 11 -4.13 -0.13 19.75
CA GLU A 11 -3.08 -0.65 18.90
C GLU A 11 -3.46 -0.51 17.42
N SER A 12 -2.50 -0.03 16.61
CA SER A 12 -2.68 0.06 15.17
C SER A 12 -2.70 -1.34 14.57
N ILE A 13 -3.76 -1.68 13.84
CA ILE A 13 -3.86 -2.93 13.10
C ILE A 13 -3.18 -2.74 11.74
N VAL A 14 -2.30 -3.67 11.37
CA VAL A 14 -1.69 -3.67 10.04
C VAL A 14 -2.75 -4.07 9.01
N LEU A 15 -2.85 -3.31 7.91
CA LEU A 15 -3.75 -3.62 6.82
C LEU A 15 -3.44 -5.01 6.24
N ASN A 16 -4.42 -5.90 6.27
CA ASN A 16 -4.40 -7.17 5.55
C ASN A 16 -5.36 -7.06 4.35
N LEU A 17 -4.80 -6.97 3.15
CA LEU A 17 -5.59 -6.83 1.92
C LEU A 17 -6.36 -8.11 1.57
N GLU A 18 -5.86 -9.28 1.94
CA GLU A 18 -6.54 -10.56 1.67
C GLU A 18 -7.82 -10.64 2.50
N SER A 19 -7.75 -10.40 3.81
CA SER A 19 -8.94 -10.40 4.66
C SER A 19 -9.93 -9.30 4.26
N THR A 20 -9.43 -8.11 3.90
CA THR A 20 -10.28 -7.02 3.38
C THR A 20 -10.97 -7.46 2.08
N TRP A 21 -10.27 -8.20 1.22
CA TRP A 21 -10.82 -8.71 -0.03
C TRP A 21 -11.95 -9.73 0.20
N GLU A 22 -11.79 -10.62 1.17
CA GLU A 22 -12.79 -11.63 1.54
C GLU A 22 -14.12 -11.02 2.02
N GLU A 23 -14.11 -9.80 2.54
CA GLU A 23 -15.31 -9.07 3.00
C GLU A 23 -16.16 -8.49 1.85
N SER A 24 -15.64 -8.47 0.62
CA SER A 24 -16.27 -7.84 -0.55
C SER A 24 -16.93 -8.84 -1.51
N ASP A 25 -17.92 -8.36 -2.25
CA ASP A 25 -18.53 -9.03 -3.39
C ASP A 25 -18.30 -8.28 -4.72
N CYS A 26 -18.90 -8.77 -5.82
CA CYS A 26 -18.74 -8.16 -7.14
C CYS A 26 -19.44 -6.79 -7.32
N TYR A 27 -20.22 -6.33 -6.35
CA TYR A 27 -20.89 -5.02 -6.38
C TYR A 27 -20.32 -4.05 -5.33
N THR A 28 -19.40 -4.51 -4.48
CA THR A 28 -18.81 -3.77 -3.38
C THR A 28 -17.37 -3.39 -3.73
N PRO A 29 -17.13 -2.23 -4.38
CA PRO A 29 -15.79 -1.81 -4.75
C PRO A 29 -14.94 -1.47 -3.53
N PHE A 30 -13.62 -1.50 -3.73
CA PHE A 30 -12.66 -1.02 -2.74
C PHE A 30 -12.17 0.37 -3.11
N ILE A 31 -12.13 1.27 -2.14
CA ILE A 31 -11.54 2.59 -2.28
C ILE A 31 -10.37 2.72 -1.31
N CYS A 32 -9.18 2.86 -1.87
CA CYS A 32 -8.00 3.29 -1.13
C CYS A 32 -7.90 4.82 -1.20
N PHE A 33 -7.94 5.46 -0.04
CA PHE A 33 -7.49 6.85 0.06
C PHE A 33 -5.97 6.88 0.11
N LEU A 34 -5.37 7.54 -0.87
CA LEU A 34 -3.93 7.65 -0.99
C LEU A 34 -3.40 8.61 0.08
N SER A 35 -2.38 8.16 0.81
CA SER A 35 -1.53 9.02 1.62
C SER A 35 -0.21 9.25 0.89
N THR A 36 0.45 10.37 1.15
CA THR A 36 1.73 10.71 0.50
C THR A 36 2.73 9.56 0.62
N GLY A 37 3.25 9.10 -0.52
CA GLY A 37 4.25 8.03 -0.61
C GLY A 37 3.73 6.61 -0.28
N SER A 38 2.41 6.40 -0.21
CA SER A 38 1.83 5.09 0.12
C SER A 38 0.70 4.70 -0.83
N ASP A 39 1.08 4.10 -1.96
CA ASP A 39 0.18 3.55 -2.98
C ASP A 39 0.03 2.03 -2.80
N PRO A 40 -1.19 1.46 -2.72
CA PRO A 40 -1.41 0.03 -2.54
C PRO A 40 -1.28 -0.81 -3.82
N THR A 41 -1.03 -0.20 -4.99
CA THR A 41 -1.06 -0.88 -6.30
C THR A 41 -0.25 -2.16 -6.30
N VAL A 42 1.03 -2.10 -5.90
CA VAL A 42 1.92 -3.28 -5.87
C VAL A 42 1.38 -4.39 -4.96
N MET A 43 0.74 -4.03 -3.85
CA MET A 43 0.16 -5.00 -2.93
C MET A 43 -1.09 -5.67 -3.52
N ILE A 44 -1.94 -4.90 -4.21
CA ILE A 44 -3.12 -5.42 -4.93
C ILE A 44 -2.69 -6.35 -6.06
N GLU A 45 -1.67 -5.99 -6.83
CA GLU A 45 -1.11 -6.83 -7.89
C GLU A 45 -0.54 -8.14 -7.35
N ALA A 46 0.20 -8.08 -6.24
CA ALA A 46 0.75 -9.26 -5.59
C ALA A 46 -0.36 -10.19 -5.10
N LEU A 47 -1.43 -9.63 -4.52
CA LEU A 47 -2.59 -10.38 -4.07
C LEU A 47 -3.31 -11.06 -5.25
N ALA A 48 -3.59 -10.31 -6.33
CA ALA A 48 -4.23 -10.86 -7.53
C ALA A 48 -3.43 -12.04 -8.11
N LYS A 49 -2.10 -11.91 -8.20
CA LYS A 49 -1.20 -13.00 -8.65
C LYS A 49 -1.25 -14.20 -7.71
N SER A 50 -1.25 -13.98 -6.39
CA SER A 50 -1.29 -15.06 -5.40
C SER A 50 -2.60 -15.87 -5.46
N LEU A 51 -3.72 -15.20 -5.79
CA LEU A 51 -5.03 -15.81 -5.95
C LEU A 51 -5.30 -16.32 -7.38
N ASN A 52 -4.30 -16.23 -8.28
CA ASN A 52 -4.41 -16.58 -9.69
C ASN A 52 -5.58 -15.87 -10.41
N MET A 53 -5.79 -14.60 -10.05
CA MET A 53 -6.80 -13.72 -10.63
C MET A 53 -6.19 -12.84 -11.70
N GLU A 54 -6.83 -12.77 -12.86
CA GLU A 54 -6.46 -11.80 -13.89
C GLU A 54 -6.87 -10.40 -13.43
N TYR A 55 -5.95 -9.43 -13.58
CA TYR A 55 -6.19 -8.04 -13.20
C TYR A 55 -5.77 -7.11 -14.32
N HIS A 56 -6.45 -5.98 -14.41
CA HIS A 56 -6.14 -4.89 -15.32
C HIS A 56 -6.05 -3.59 -14.53
N SER A 57 -5.12 -2.72 -14.89
CA SER A 57 -4.94 -1.43 -14.22
C SER A 57 -4.98 -0.29 -15.24
N ILE A 58 -5.66 0.80 -14.90
CA ILE A 58 -5.70 2.01 -15.71
C ILE A 58 -5.55 3.22 -14.79
N SER A 59 -4.66 4.14 -15.16
CA SER A 59 -4.51 5.41 -14.46
C SER A 59 -5.45 6.44 -15.07
N MET A 60 -6.36 6.95 -14.24
CA MET A 60 -7.34 7.95 -14.65
C MET A 60 -6.66 9.28 -14.95
N GLY A 61 -7.26 10.01 -15.88
CA GLY A 61 -6.75 11.26 -16.43
C GLY A 61 -7.58 11.66 -17.65
N GLN A 62 -7.23 12.78 -18.27
CA GLN A 62 -7.99 13.31 -19.39
C GLN A 62 -8.09 12.31 -20.55
N GLY A 63 -9.31 11.92 -20.92
CA GLY A 63 -9.58 11.06 -22.08
C GLY A 63 -9.46 9.55 -21.81
N GLN A 64 -9.30 9.13 -20.55
CA GLN A 64 -9.23 7.71 -20.18
C GLN A 64 -10.60 7.10 -19.90
N GLU A 65 -11.65 7.91 -19.79
CA GLU A 65 -12.98 7.46 -19.37
C GLU A 65 -13.56 6.40 -20.31
N ALA A 66 -13.50 6.62 -21.62
CA ALA A 66 -14.02 5.66 -22.60
C ALA A 66 -13.28 4.32 -22.56
N HIS A 67 -11.96 4.34 -22.35
CA HIS A 67 -11.16 3.13 -22.24
C HIS A 67 -11.44 2.40 -20.93
N ALA A 68 -11.55 3.14 -19.82
CA ALA A 68 -11.92 2.61 -18.52
C ALA A 68 -13.30 1.94 -18.54
N SER A 69 -14.29 2.55 -19.19
CA SER A 69 -15.63 1.95 -19.36
C SER A 69 -15.58 0.64 -20.12
N SER A 70 -14.86 0.60 -21.25
CA SER A 70 -14.72 -0.63 -22.05
C SER A 70 -14.05 -1.75 -21.25
N LEU A 71 -12.98 -1.42 -20.51
CA LEU A 71 -12.24 -2.36 -19.69
C LEU A 71 -13.07 -2.86 -18.50
N MET A 72 -13.90 -1.99 -17.91
CA MET A 72 -14.83 -2.35 -16.85
C MET A 72 -15.90 -3.33 -17.33
N GLU A 73 -16.49 -3.10 -18.49
CA GLU A 73 -17.46 -4.03 -19.07
C GLU A 73 -16.86 -5.41 -19.35
N GLU A 74 -15.64 -5.44 -19.88
CA GLU A 74 -14.90 -6.68 -20.12
C GLU A 74 -14.60 -7.40 -18.80
N ALA A 75 -14.02 -6.69 -17.83
CA ALA A 75 -13.69 -7.24 -16.53
C ALA A 75 -14.94 -7.77 -15.79
N MET A 76 -16.07 -7.06 -15.87
CA MET A 76 -17.34 -7.49 -15.29
C MET A 76 -17.85 -8.81 -15.89
N LYS A 77 -17.70 -9.00 -17.20
CA LYS A 77 -18.12 -10.23 -17.89
C LYS A 77 -17.15 -11.39 -17.60
N ALA A 78 -15.86 -11.13 -17.67
CA ALA A 78 -14.81 -12.14 -17.51
C ALA A 78 -14.56 -12.52 -16.04
N GLY A 79 -14.89 -11.64 -15.09
CA GLY A 79 -14.60 -11.82 -13.66
C GLY A 79 -13.19 -11.39 -13.27
N HIS A 80 -12.60 -10.47 -14.01
CA HIS A 80 -11.26 -9.93 -13.75
C HIS A 80 -11.31 -8.85 -12.68
N TRP A 81 -10.17 -8.54 -12.10
CA TRP A 81 -10.03 -7.38 -11.24
C TRP A 81 -9.72 -6.15 -12.09
N LEU A 82 -10.34 -5.02 -11.77
CA LEU A 82 -10.04 -3.74 -12.40
C LEU A 82 -9.53 -2.78 -11.32
N LEU A 83 -8.32 -2.24 -11.52
CA LEU A 83 -7.74 -1.19 -10.70
C LEU A 83 -7.80 0.14 -11.45
N LEU A 84 -8.62 1.07 -10.95
CA LEU A 84 -8.66 2.45 -11.41
C LEU A 84 -7.79 3.31 -10.50
N GLN A 85 -6.69 3.85 -11.03
CA GLN A 85 -5.75 4.65 -10.26
C GLN A 85 -6.06 6.14 -10.41
N ASN A 86 -5.80 6.93 -9.36
CA ASN A 86 -5.92 8.39 -9.39
C ASN A 86 -7.32 8.90 -9.77
N CYS A 87 -8.39 8.24 -9.29
CA CYS A 87 -9.78 8.55 -9.66
C CYS A 87 -10.27 9.96 -9.31
N HIS A 88 -9.61 10.65 -8.38
CA HIS A 88 -9.83 12.08 -8.12
C HIS A 88 -9.66 12.97 -9.37
N LEU A 89 -8.92 12.50 -10.38
CA LEU A 89 -8.75 13.19 -11.67
C LEU A 89 -9.95 13.03 -12.62
N SER A 90 -10.87 12.10 -12.34
CA SER A 90 -12.03 11.80 -13.20
C SER A 90 -13.29 11.53 -12.35
N LEU A 91 -13.75 12.55 -11.62
CA LEU A 91 -14.90 12.44 -10.70
C LEU A 91 -16.23 12.09 -11.39
N ASN A 92 -16.44 12.58 -12.62
CA ASN A 92 -17.64 12.25 -13.40
C ASN A 92 -17.71 10.74 -13.67
N PHE A 93 -16.58 10.12 -13.99
CA PHE A 93 -16.52 8.68 -14.19
C PHE A 93 -16.80 7.90 -12.90
N CYS A 94 -16.35 8.41 -11.74
CA CYS A 94 -16.71 7.82 -10.45
C CYS A 94 -18.24 7.83 -10.21
N GLN A 95 -18.93 8.87 -10.67
CA GLN A 95 -20.39 8.95 -10.59
C GLN A 95 -21.06 7.94 -11.53
N GLU A 96 -20.52 7.75 -12.74
CA GLU A 96 -21.00 6.72 -13.67
C GLU A 96 -20.82 5.31 -13.11
N ILE A 97 -19.67 5.00 -12.51
CA ILE A 97 -19.41 3.73 -11.82
C ILE A 97 -20.49 3.46 -10.77
N PHE A 98 -20.83 4.46 -9.94
CA PHE A 98 -21.88 4.31 -8.94
C PHE A 98 -23.23 3.95 -9.57
N VAL A 99 -23.62 4.61 -10.67
CA VAL A 99 -24.87 4.30 -11.38
C VAL A 99 -24.85 2.86 -11.90
N ILE A 100 -23.76 2.46 -12.57
CA ILE A 100 -23.61 1.10 -13.12
C ILE A 100 -23.72 0.04 -12.02
N LEU A 101 -23.02 0.20 -10.90
CA LEU A 101 -23.05 -0.77 -9.81
C LEU A 101 -24.39 -0.79 -9.07
N SER A 102 -25.07 0.36 -8.97
CA SER A 102 -26.39 0.47 -8.33
C SER A 102 -27.48 -0.27 -9.08
N ASP A 103 -27.39 -0.33 -10.41
CA ASP A 103 -28.31 -1.08 -11.26
C ASP A 103 -28.14 -2.60 -11.15
N LYS A 104 -27.10 -3.07 -10.43
CA LYS A 104 -26.75 -4.48 -10.21
C LYS A 104 -26.85 -5.32 -11.50
N PRO A 105 -26.07 -4.97 -12.55
CA PRO A 105 -26.05 -5.73 -13.78
C PRO A 105 -25.60 -7.18 -13.52
N GLN A 106 -25.82 -8.05 -14.50
CA GLN A 106 -25.27 -9.41 -14.44
C GLN A 106 -23.74 -9.32 -14.55
N VAL A 107 -23.06 -9.59 -13.44
CA VAL A 107 -21.60 -9.49 -13.30
C VAL A 107 -21.08 -10.83 -12.80
N ASN A 108 -19.90 -11.22 -13.26
CA ASN A 108 -19.22 -12.40 -12.75
C ASN A 108 -18.88 -12.22 -11.26
N LYS A 109 -19.14 -13.25 -10.44
CA LYS A 109 -18.94 -13.21 -8.98
C LYS A 109 -17.49 -12.93 -8.56
N ASN A 110 -16.52 -13.22 -9.42
CA ASN A 110 -15.10 -13.02 -9.16
C ASN A 110 -14.62 -11.59 -9.48
N PHE A 111 -15.42 -10.81 -10.21
CA PHE A 111 -15.09 -9.42 -10.51
C PHE A 111 -14.87 -8.63 -9.21
N ARG A 112 -13.82 -7.82 -9.18
CA ARG A 112 -13.57 -6.85 -8.11
C ARG A 112 -13.10 -5.54 -8.73
N LEU A 113 -13.65 -4.44 -8.23
CA LEU A 113 -13.26 -3.09 -8.61
C LEU A 113 -12.45 -2.46 -7.48
N TRP A 114 -11.23 -2.06 -7.80
CA TRP A 114 -10.31 -1.36 -6.91
C TRP A 114 -10.13 0.07 -7.41
N ILE A 115 -10.18 1.03 -6.50
CA ILE A 115 -10.08 2.46 -6.79
C ILE A 115 -9.02 3.06 -5.89
N THR A 116 -8.05 3.78 -6.46
CA THR A 116 -7.16 4.66 -5.67
C THR A 116 -7.52 6.11 -5.93
N THR A 117 -7.61 6.91 -4.87
CA THR A 117 -8.00 8.32 -4.98
C THR A 117 -7.37 9.14 -3.87
N GLU A 118 -7.07 10.41 -4.15
CA GLU A 118 -6.85 11.40 -3.11
C GLU A 118 -8.20 11.87 -2.55
N ILE A 119 -8.15 12.55 -1.39
CA ILE A 119 -9.33 13.14 -0.77
C ILE A 119 -9.83 14.27 -1.66
N HIS A 120 -11.11 14.22 -2.03
CA HIS A 120 -11.75 15.24 -2.85
C HIS A 120 -13.18 15.51 -2.39
N GLU A 121 -13.55 16.77 -2.20
CA GLU A 121 -14.87 17.16 -1.64
C GLU A 121 -16.05 16.75 -2.53
N GLN A 122 -15.84 16.73 -3.85
CA GLN A 122 -16.85 16.35 -4.83
C GLN A 122 -16.84 14.85 -5.16
N PHE A 123 -16.10 14.02 -4.42
CA PHE A 123 -16.10 12.58 -4.67
C PHE A 123 -17.50 11.99 -4.40
N PRO A 124 -18.05 11.12 -5.26
CA PRO A 124 -19.44 10.67 -5.15
C PRO A 124 -19.74 9.94 -3.83
N ILE A 125 -20.62 10.54 -3.01
CA ILE A 125 -21.03 9.97 -1.71
C ILE A 125 -21.68 8.60 -1.88
N GLY A 126 -22.48 8.41 -2.94
CA GLY A 126 -23.12 7.13 -3.23
C GLY A 126 -22.09 6.01 -3.44
N LEU A 127 -21.00 6.29 -4.15
CA LEU A 127 -19.92 5.34 -4.33
C LEU A 127 -19.26 5.02 -2.99
N LEU A 128 -18.96 6.02 -2.16
CA LEU A 128 -18.40 5.83 -0.81
C LEU A 128 -19.30 4.97 0.10
N GLN A 129 -20.62 5.07 -0.04
CA GLN A 129 -21.57 4.31 0.76
C GLN A 129 -21.56 2.82 0.43
N ILE A 130 -21.43 2.45 -0.84
CA ILE A 130 -21.42 1.04 -1.28
C ILE A 130 -20.02 0.41 -1.29
N SER A 131 -18.97 1.19 -0.99
CA SER A 131 -17.59 0.72 -1.04
C SER A 131 -17.07 0.28 0.33
N ILE A 132 -16.09 -0.62 0.31
CA ILE A 132 -15.15 -0.80 1.43
C ILE A 132 -14.07 0.29 1.30
N LYS A 133 -13.84 1.03 2.38
CA LYS A 133 -12.83 2.09 2.43
C LYS A 133 -11.67 1.60 3.26
N PHE A 134 -10.46 1.75 2.73
CA PHE A 134 -9.25 1.46 3.47
C PHE A 134 -8.18 2.52 3.20
N THR A 135 -7.19 2.57 4.08
CA THR A 135 -6.00 3.40 3.91
C THR A 135 -4.79 2.49 4.00
N ASN A 136 -3.81 2.71 3.12
CA ASN A 136 -2.52 2.04 3.19
C ASN A 136 -1.52 2.97 3.91
N GLU A 137 -1.79 3.30 5.17
CA GLU A 137 -0.89 4.18 5.90
C GLU A 137 0.38 3.42 6.35
N PRO A 138 1.55 4.07 6.33
CA PRO A 138 2.72 3.50 6.94
C PRO A 138 2.44 3.28 8.45
N PRO A 139 2.87 2.14 9.01
CA PRO A 139 2.70 1.87 10.43
C PRO A 139 3.23 3.03 11.27
N GLN A 140 2.49 3.45 12.28
CA GLN A 140 2.86 4.61 13.08
C GLN A 140 3.70 4.21 14.29
N GLY A 141 4.85 4.83 14.42
CA GLY A 141 5.70 4.72 15.61
C GLY A 141 6.88 3.77 15.38
N ILE A 142 7.93 3.97 16.17
CA ILE A 142 9.23 3.31 15.96
C ILE A 142 9.11 1.79 15.92
N ARG A 143 8.33 1.18 16.83
CA ARG A 143 8.19 -0.28 16.86
C ARG A 143 7.55 -0.82 15.58
N ALA A 144 6.44 -0.23 15.15
CA ALA A 144 5.69 -0.71 14.01
C ALA A 144 6.42 -0.45 12.68
N SER A 145 7.07 0.70 12.55
CA SER A 145 7.96 1.02 11.42
C SER A 145 9.15 0.06 11.33
N LEU A 146 9.79 -0.25 12.46
CA LEU A 146 10.88 -1.22 12.50
C LEU A 146 10.41 -2.63 12.11
N THR A 147 9.25 -3.07 12.61
CA THR A 147 8.65 -4.36 12.22
C THR A 147 8.41 -4.43 10.72
N ARG A 148 7.92 -3.34 10.09
CA ARG A 148 7.75 -3.28 8.62
C ARG A 148 9.08 -3.33 7.87
N THR A 149 10.11 -2.61 8.31
CA THR A 149 11.45 -2.70 7.69
C THR A 149 11.96 -4.14 7.74
N TYR A 150 11.81 -4.80 8.88
CA TYR A 150 12.23 -6.20 9.07
C TYR A 150 11.39 -7.22 8.31
N ALA A 151 10.12 -6.94 8.01
CA ALA A 151 9.29 -7.83 7.18
C ALA A 151 9.87 -7.98 5.75
N ASN A 152 10.65 -7.01 5.28
CA ASN A 152 11.33 -7.04 3.99
C ASN A 152 12.77 -7.58 4.06
N VAL A 153 13.28 -7.95 5.24
CA VAL A 153 14.62 -8.52 5.41
C VAL A 153 14.52 -10.03 5.19
N SER A 154 15.17 -10.52 4.12
CA SER A 154 15.22 -11.96 3.82
C SER A 154 16.19 -12.70 4.74
N GLN A 155 16.03 -14.03 4.81
CA GLN A 155 16.99 -14.88 5.51
C GLN A 155 18.40 -14.75 4.91
N ASP A 156 18.51 -14.64 3.59
CA ASP A 156 19.80 -14.41 2.91
C ASP A 156 20.47 -13.10 3.35
N MET A 157 19.69 -12.05 3.64
CA MET A 157 20.23 -10.79 4.16
C MET A 157 20.70 -10.94 5.62
N LEU A 158 19.99 -11.72 6.45
CA LEU A 158 20.39 -12.00 7.82
C LEU A 158 21.68 -12.83 7.87
N ASP A 159 21.79 -13.81 7.00
CA ASP A 159 22.89 -14.77 6.93
C ASP A 159 24.01 -14.32 5.97
N TYR A 160 23.97 -13.06 5.51
CA TYR A 160 24.94 -12.51 4.55
C TYR A 160 26.40 -12.73 4.99
N CYS A 161 26.68 -12.50 6.27
CA CYS A 161 28.03 -12.64 6.82
C CYS A 161 28.00 -13.33 8.18
N ASN A 162 28.97 -14.23 8.39
CA ASN A 162 29.10 -15.02 9.62
C ASN A 162 29.74 -14.25 10.79
N THR A 163 30.18 -13.01 10.60
CA THR A 163 30.65 -12.18 11.72
C THR A 163 29.52 -11.85 12.69
N SER A 164 29.82 -11.94 13.99
CA SER A 164 28.88 -11.63 15.09
C SER A 164 28.38 -10.18 15.12
N GLU A 165 29.04 -9.31 14.36
CA GLU A 165 28.81 -7.89 14.22
C GLU A 165 27.72 -7.57 13.21
N TRP A 166 27.55 -8.41 12.16
CA TRP A 166 26.62 -8.14 11.07
C TRP A 166 25.16 -7.98 11.53
N PRO A 167 24.59 -8.90 12.32
CA PRO A 167 23.21 -8.73 12.80
C PRO A 167 23.00 -7.47 13.64
N LYS A 168 24.03 -7.04 14.38
CA LYS A 168 23.99 -5.82 15.22
C LYS A 168 24.00 -4.57 14.35
N LEU A 169 24.83 -4.54 13.30
CA LEU A 169 24.91 -3.43 12.34
C LEU A 169 23.64 -3.31 11.50
N LEU A 170 23.08 -4.45 11.06
CA LEU A 170 21.80 -4.50 10.36
C LEU A 170 20.68 -3.92 11.22
N TYR A 171 20.60 -4.33 12.50
CA TYR A 171 19.63 -3.77 13.44
C TYR A 171 19.81 -2.29 13.70
N ALA A 172 21.04 -1.85 13.98
CA ALA A 172 21.32 -0.43 14.21
C ALA A 172 20.93 0.44 13.01
N THR A 173 21.21 -0.04 11.80
CA THR A 173 20.86 0.65 10.54
C THR A 173 19.36 0.70 10.32
N ALA A 174 18.65 -0.43 10.52
CA ALA A 174 17.19 -0.49 10.41
C ALA A 174 16.49 0.42 11.45
N PHE A 175 17.00 0.44 12.68
CA PHE A 175 16.52 1.31 13.73
C PHE A 175 16.75 2.79 13.41
N LEU A 176 17.94 3.14 12.94
CA LEU A 176 18.26 4.51 12.53
C LEU A 176 17.37 4.98 11.37
N HIS A 177 17.20 4.15 10.35
CA HIS A 177 16.31 4.41 9.22
C HIS A 177 14.88 4.70 9.70
N THR A 178 14.38 3.87 10.62
CA THR A 178 13.06 4.05 11.25
C THR A 178 12.97 5.38 12.00
N VAL A 179 13.96 5.72 12.83
CA VAL A 179 13.96 6.97 13.59
C VAL A 179 13.96 8.19 12.67
N VAL A 180 14.76 8.15 11.60
CA VAL A 180 14.86 9.23 10.61
C VAL A 180 13.53 9.44 9.88
N GLN A 181 12.85 8.36 9.49
CA GLN A 181 11.50 8.41 8.91
C GLN A 181 10.48 8.99 9.89
N GLU A 182 10.42 8.46 11.12
CA GLU A 182 9.48 8.90 12.15
C GLU A 182 9.68 10.37 12.54
N ARG A 183 10.92 10.86 12.49
CA ARG A 183 11.25 12.25 12.78
C ARG A 183 10.61 13.25 11.81
N ARG A 184 10.23 12.83 10.60
CA ARG A 184 9.48 13.66 9.63
C ARG A 184 8.14 14.15 10.18
N LYS A 185 7.53 13.42 11.12
CA LYS A 185 6.24 13.76 11.73
C LYS A 185 6.26 15.09 12.49
N PHE A 186 7.45 15.57 12.88
CA PHE A 186 7.63 16.83 13.60
C PHE A 186 7.79 18.05 12.66
N GLY A 187 7.58 17.87 11.35
CA GLY A 187 7.69 18.95 10.37
C GLY A 187 9.05 19.65 10.44
N ALA A 188 9.03 20.98 10.48
CA ALA A 188 10.24 21.82 10.56
C ALA A 188 11.11 21.57 11.81
N LEU A 189 10.54 21.05 12.90
CA LEU A 189 11.32 20.67 14.10
C LEU A 189 12.09 19.35 13.90
N GLY A 190 11.60 18.50 13.01
CA GLY A 190 12.26 17.26 12.62
C GLY A 190 13.34 17.51 11.57
N TRP A 191 12.94 18.13 10.47
CA TRP A 191 13.78 18.43 9.30
C TRP A 191 13.44 19.82 8.75
N ASN A 192 14.45 20.66 8.53
CA ASN A 192 14.25 21.99 7.94
C ASN A 192 13.68 21.91 6.50
N ILE A 193 14.06 20.87 5.75
CA ILE A 193 13.57 20.58 4.40
C ILE A 193 13.05 19.14 4.41
N PRO A 194 11.79 18.89 3.99
CA PRO A 194 11.26 17.54 3.90
C PRO A 194 12.10 16.69 2.94
N TYR A 195 12.52 15.51 3.41
CA TYR A 195 13.14 14.49 2.56
C TYR A 195 12.33 13.20 2.67
N GLU A 196 12.13 12.54 1.53
CA GLU A 196 11.34 11.32 1.45
C GLU A 196 12.21 10.06 1.61
N PHE A 197 12.61 9.80 2.86
CA PHE A 197 13.34 8.57 3.20
C PHE A 197 12.50 7.34 2.87
N ASN A 198 12.98 6.51 1.95
CA ASN A 198 12.27 5.35 1.44
C ASN A 198 13.13 4.07 1.53
N GLN A 199 12.60 2.95 1.03
CA GLN A 199 13.28 1.67 1.10
C GLN A 199 14.61 1.63 0.32
N ALA A 200 14.76 2.44 -0.73
CA ALA A 200 16.00 2.50 -1.50
C ALA A 200 17.15 3.09 -0.68
N ASP A 201 16.89 4.09 0.18
CA ASP A 201 17.90 4.64 1.09
C ASP A 201 18.41 3.60 2.08
N PHE A 202 17.49 2.78 2.61
CA PHE A 202 17.83 1.68 3.49
C PHE A 202 18.67 0.63 2.77
N GLN A 203 18.23 0.16 1.60
CA GLN A 203 18.96 -0.82 0.80
C GLN A 203 20.36 -0.34 0.41
N ALA A 204 20.50 0.92 0.00
CA ALA A 204 21.80 1.51 -0.31
C ALA A 204 22.72 1.55 0.93
N SER A 205 22.18 1.87 2.11
CA SER A 205 22.93 1.88 3.36
C SER A 205 23.40 0.48 3.76
N ILE A 206 22.53 -0.53 3.59
CA ILE A 206 22.87 -1.94 3.85
C ILE A 206 23.95 -2.41 2.89
N GLN A 207 23.81 -2.17 1.59
CA GLN A 207 24.82 -2.54 0.59
C GLN A 207 26.18 -1.90 0.87
N PHE A 208 26.19 -0.64 1.31
CA PHE A 208 27.43 0.04 1.69
C PHE A 208 28.14 -0.66 2.86
N ILE A 209 27.38 -1.07 3.88
CA ILE A 209 27.93 -1.80 5.03
C ILE A 209 28.45 -3.18 4.60
N GLN A 210 27.70 -3.89 3.76
CA GLN A 210 28.11 -5.19 3.22
C GLN A 210 29.45 -5.11 2.48
N ASN A 211 29.58 -4.18 1.54
CA ASN A 211 30.83 -3.97 0.79
C ASN A 211 32.00 -3.64 1.72
N HIS A 212 31.76 -2.84 2.78
CA HIS A 212 32.80 -2.50 3.73
C HIS A 212 33.24 -3.69 4.60
N LEU A 213 32.31 -4.58 4.97
CA LEU A 213 32.63 -5.81 5.69
C LEU A 213 33.44 -6.77 4.81
N ASP A 214 33.09 -6.90 3.52
CA ASP A 214 33.83 -7.73 2.58
C ASP A 214 35.29 -7.25 2.43
N ASP A 215 35.50 -5.94 2.32
CA ASP A 215 36.85 -5.33 2.26
C ASP A 215 37.69 -5.60 3.53
N LEU A 216 37.05 -5.78 4.68
CA LEU A 216 37.72 -6.10 5.95
C LEU A 216 38.07 -7.59 6.04
N ASP A 217 37.22 -8.47 5.52
CA ASP A 217 37.46 -9.92 5.52
C ASP A 217 38.56 -10.35 4.54
N VAL A 218 38.77 -9.62 3.44
CA VAL A 218 39.89 -9.85 2.50
C VAL A 218 41.28 -9.68 3.15
N LYS A 219 41.37 -9.12 4.36
CA LYS A 219 42.62 -8.90 5.10
C LYS A 219 42.95 -9.98 6.15
N LYS A 220 42.23 -11.10 6.19
CA LYS A 220 42.60 -12.31 6.95
C LYS A 220 43.07 -13.43 6.04
#